data_AF-A0A9P5QD97-F1
#
_entry.id   AF-A0A9P5QD97-F1
#
_cell.length_a   1.000
_cell.length_b   1.000
_cell.length_c   1.000
_cell.angle_alpha   90.00
_cell.angle_beta   90.00
_cell.angle_gamma   90.00
#
_symmetry.space_group_name_H-M   'P 1'
#
loop_
_entity.id
_entity.type
_entity.pdbx_description
1 polymer ?
#
loop_
_entity_poly.entity_id
_entity_poly.type
_entity_poly.pdbx_seq_one_letter_code
_entity_poly.pdbx_strand_id
1 'polypeptide(L)'
;MRAVLQRVVQASVEVNGQQISKIKQGLCVLVGLSVDDTSADIDFMVRKLLSVRVFDSNQSALQDGASSTTSLSSSSTSPSDAGEQQPSKMWAKSVVDIGGEILCVSQFTLYGQVIKGSKPDFHLSMKSETSRQMYCEFLDRLKKAYKPDRIKDGEFGAMMLVNIANDGPVTLELDSRKFEYLPVSSNSGSKANKSFPQSDKNKQQKVQTKQNNNTRNGGGEESNGAAVNMTNSEQIESKAASETETTDKVVELSLP
;
A
#
# COMPACT_ATOMS: atom_id res chain seq x y z
N MET A 1 7.91 4.01 4.46
CA MET A 1 6.70 4.50 3.77
C MET A 1 6.31 3.49 2.70
N ARG A 2 5.03 3.15 2.59
CA ARG A 2 4.50 2.26 1.56
C ARG A 2 3.56 3.01 0.64
N ALA A 3 3.49 2.58 -0.62
CA ALA A 3 2.47 3.04 -1.54
C ALA A 3 1.98 1.92 -2.45
N VAL A 4 0.69 1.93 -2.75
CA VAL A 4 0.11 1.19 -3.88
C VAL A 4 -0.18 2.20 -4.96
N LEU A 5 0.56 2.11 -6.05
CA LEU A 5 0.43 2.96 -7.22
C LEU A 5 -0.43 2.24 -8.26
N GLN A 6 -1.38 2.95 -8.82
CA GLN A 6 -2.30 2.47 -9.84
C GLN A 6 -2.29 3.43 -11.02
N ARG A 7 -2.05 2.92 -12.22
CA ARG A 7 -2.17 3.71 -13.46
C ARG A 7 -3.65 3.88 -13.77
N VAL A 8 -4.09 5.11 -14.00
CA VAL A 8 -5.52 5.41 -14.20
C VAL A 8 -5.77 6.26 -15.43
N VAL A 9 -6.90 6.04 -16.09
CA VAL A 9 -7.45 6.99 -17.08
C VAL A 9 -8.15 8.16 -16.40
N GLN A 10 -8.71 7.93 -15.22
CA GLN A 10 -9.24 8.94 -14.29
C GLN A 10 -9.38 8.34 -12.89
N ALA A 11 -9.33 9.18 -11.86
CA ALA A 11 -9.71 8.82 -10.51
C ALA A 11 -10.34 10.00 -9.78
N SER A 12 -11.22 9.74 -8.82
CA SER A 12 -11.83 10.78 -8.00
C SER A 12 -12.04 10.32 -6.56
N VAL A 13 -12.19 11.30 -5.67
CA VAL A 13 -12.51 11.09 -4.26
C VAL A 13 -13.81 11.81 -3.94
N GLU A 14 -14.68 11.11 -3.24
CA GLU A 14 -15.91 11.64 -2.68
C GLU A 14 -15.95 11.49 -1.16
N VAL A 15 -16.51 12.49 -0.50
CA VAL A 15 -16.80 12.51 0.94
C VAL A 15 -18.27 12.91 1.09
N ASN A 16 -19.06 12.13 1.82
CA ASN A 16 -20.50 12.36 2.00
C ASN A 16 -21.27 12.52 0.66
N GLY A 17 -20.87 11.76 -0.37
CA GLY A 17 -21.46 11.81 -1.72
C GLY A 17 -21.11 13.05 -2.55
N GLN A 18 -20.19 13.91 -2.06
CA GLN A 18 -19.70 15.06 -2.81
C GLN A 18 -18.28 14.81 -3.31
N GLN A 19 -18.04 15.02 -4.60
CA GLN A 19 -16.72 14.91 -5.18
C GLN A 19 -15.82 16.07 -4.74
N ILE A 20 -14.82 15.77 -3.92
CA ILE A 20 -13.86 16.76 -3.40
C ILE A 20 -12.63 16.89 -4.31
N SER A 21 -12.34 15.87 -5.11
CA SER A 21 -11.09 15.78 -5.87
C SER A 21 -11.25 14.86 -7.07
N LYS A 22 -10.59 15.22 -8.18
CA LYS A 22 -10.59 14.42 -9.41
C LYS A 22 -9.32 14.67 -10.20
N ILE A 23 -8.82 13.60 -10.81
CA ILE A 23 -7.77 13.61 -11.83
C ILE A 23 -8.26 12.94 -13.11
N LYS A 24 -7.69 13.37 -14.24
CA LYS A 24 -7.74 12.67 -15.53
C LYS A 24 -6.64 11.61 -15.55
N GLN A 25 -5.99 11.41 -16.70
CA GLN A 25 -4.95 10.41 -16.89
C GLN A 25 -3.76 10.65 -15.95
N GLY A 26 -3.30 9.59 -15.30
CA GLY A 26 -2.19 9.69 -14.37
C GLY A 26 -2.11 8.53 -13.40
N LEU A 27 -1.85 8.85 -12.12
CA LEU A 27 -1.64 7.88 -11.05
C LEU A 27 -2.61 8.10 -9.90
N CYS A 28 -3.28 7.04 -9.44
CA CYS A 28 -3.91 7.01 -8.13
C CYS A 28 -2.97 6.30 -7.16
N VAL A 29 -2.60 6.96 -6.07
CA VAL A 29 -1.59 6.48 -5.13
C VAL A 29 -2.19 6.39 -3.73
N LEU A 30 -2.32 5.17 -3.22
CA LEU A 30 -2.65 4.92 -1.83
C LEU A 30 -1.36 4.98 -1.01
N VAL A 31 -1.28 5.87 -0.02
CA VAL A 31 -0.04 6.14 0.73
C VAL A 31 -0.18 5.68 2.18
N GLY A 32 0.64 4.71 2.57
CA GLY A 32 0.73 4.20 3.93
C GLY A 32 1.95 4.78 4.64
N LEU A 33 1.74 5.29 5.85
CA LEU A 33 2.79 5.80 6.72
C LEU A 33 3.02 4.86 7.90
N SER A 34 4.28 4.57 8.21
CA SER A 34 4.69 3.74 9.34
C SER A 34 5.31 4.56 10.46
N VAL A 35 5.24 4.06 11.69
CA VAL A 35 5.88 4.65 12.88
C VAL A 35 7.38 4.91 12.71
N ASP A 36 8.06 4.14 11.85
CA ASP A 36 9.50 4.26 11.60
C ASP A 36 9.82 5.16 10.39
N ASP A 37 8.82 5.79 9.76
CA ASP A 37 9.03 6.64 8.58
C ASP A 37 9.79 7.90 8.96
N THR A 38 10.67 8.32 8.06
CA THR A 38 11.55 9.47 8.18
C THR A 38 11.42 10.37 6.95
N SER A 39 12.00 11.57 7.00
CA SER A 39 12.09 12.44 5.82
C SER A 39 12.77 11.76 4.62
N ALA A 40 13.72 10.84 4.84
CA ALA A 40 14.37 10.09 3.76
C ALA A 40 13.39 9.15 3.03
N ASP A 41 12.40 8.60 3.75
CA ASP A 41 11.34 7.79 3.16
C ASP A 41 10.42 8.63 2.27
N ILE A 42 10.13 9.86 2.69
CA ILE A 42 9.38 10.84 1.89
C ILE A 42 10.14 11.13 0.58
N ASP A 43 11.42 11.46 0.68
CA ASP A 43 12.26 11.77 -0.49
C ASP A 43 12.38 10.60 -1.45
N PHE A 44 12.48 9.38 -0.90
CA PHE A 44 12.44 8.17 -1.69
C PHE A 44 11.12 8.04 -2.45
N MET A 45 9.99 8.18 -1.76
CA MET A 45 8.67 7.99 -2.34
C MET A 45 8.39 9.03 -3.43
N VAL A 46 8.64 10.32 -3.16
CA VAL A 46 8.48 11.41 -4.13
C VAL A 46 9.28 11.12 -5.40
N ARG A 47 10.57 10.80 -5.26
CA ARG A 47 11.43 10.48 -6.40
C ARG A 47 10.90 9.29 -7.19
N LYS A 48 10.47 8.22 -6.53
CA LYS A 48 9.97 7.01 -7.20
C LYS A 48 8.66 7.26 -7.91
N LEU A 49 7.69 7.94 -7.30
CA LEU A 49 6.41 8.25 -7.93
C LEU A 49 6.57 9.10 -9.19
N LEU A 50 7.50 10.06 -9.20
CA LEU A 50 7.72 10.93 -10.36
C LEU A 50 8.56 10.28 -11.48
N SER A 51 9.34 9.26 -11.17
CA SER A 51 10.28 8.63 -12.14
C SER A 51 9.87 7.23 -12.59
N VAL A 52 8.94 6.57 -11.91
CA VAL A 52 8.50 5.22 -12.28
C VAL A 52 7.86 5.24 -13.67
N ARG A 53 8.34 4.36 -14.54
CA ARG A 53 7.91 4.29 -15.93
C ARG A 53 6.80 3.26 -16.09
N VAL A 54 5.55 3.71 -16.04
CA VAL A 54 4.35 2.86 -16.14
C VAL A 54 3.48 3.20 -17.35
N PHE A 55 3.85 4.21 -18.13
CA PHE A 55 3.15 4.66 -19.31
C PHE A 55 3.87 4.22 -20.59
N ASP A 56 3.11 4.03 -21.66
CA ASP A 56 3.62 3.56 -22.95
C ASP A 56 4.24 4.71 -23.75
N SER A 57 5.09 4.39 -24.72
CA SER A 57 5.80 5.42 -25.51
C SER A 57 4.89 6.34 -26.32
N ASN A 58 3.70 5.86 -26.72
CA ASN A 58 2.73 6.59 -27.51
C ASN A 58 1.77 7.46 -26.67
N GLN A 59 1.73 7.31 -25.35
CA GLN A 59 0.93 8.19 -24.50
C GLN A 59 1.55 9.59 -24.54
N SER A 60 0.82 10.54 -25.13
CA SER A 60 1.26 11.91 -25.33
C SER A 60 1.06 12.74 -24.08
N ALA A 61 1.82 13.85 -23.97
CA ALA A 61 1.62 14.79 -22.89
C ALA A 61 0.21 15.40 -22.98
N LEU A 62 -0.53 15.41 -21.88
CA LEU A 62 -1.81 16.13 -21.81
C LEU A 62 -1.57 17.60 -22.20
N GLN A 63 -2.15 18.04 -23.31
CA GLN A 63 -2.15 19.46 -23.67
C GLN A 63 -3.16 20.18 -22.79
N ASP A 64 -2.70 21.22 -22.08
CA ASP A 64 -3.55 22.11 -21.29
C ASP A 64 -4.38 23.00 -22.23
N GLY A 65 -5.51 22.45 -22.69
CA GLY A 65 -6.46 23.16 -23.53
C GLY A 65 -7.49 23.93 -22.70
N ALA A 66 -7.33 25.25 -22.65
CA ALA A 66 -8.45 26.17 -22.65
C ALA A 66 -9.37 25.90 -23.87
N SER A 67 -10.66 26.21 -23.72
CA SER A 67 -11.76 26.11 -24.71
C SER A 67 -11.38 25.95 -26.19
N SER A 68 -11.98 24.95 -26.83
CA SER A 68 -12.25 25.01 -28.27
C SER A 68 -13.58 24.33 -28.59
N THR A 69 -14.64 25.14 -28.62
CA THR A 69 -15.75 24.97 -29.54
C THR A 69 -15.19 25.04 -30.97
N THR A 70 -15.21 23.94 -31.71
CA THR A 70 -15.00 23.98 -33.17
C THR A 70 -15.74 22.84 -33.84
N SER A 71 -16.87 23.22 -34.45
CA SER A 71 -17.48 22.73 -35.68
C SER A 71 -16.90 21.47 -36.34
N LEU A 72 -17.79 20.48 -36.50
CA LEU A 72 -17.68 19.41 -37.49
C LEU A 72 -17.59 20.01 -38.91
N SER A 73 -16.45 19.84 -39.56
CA SER A 73 -16.35 19.90 -41.02
C SER A 73 -15.83 18.56 -41.53
N SER A 74 -16.71 17.81 -42.17
CA SER A 74 -16.42 16.60 -42.92
C SER A 74 -15.50 16.91 -44.10
N SER A 75 -14.29 16.37 -44.10
CA SER A 75 -13.48 16.25 -45.31
C SER A 75 -13.13 14.78 -45.54
N SER A 76 -13.60 14.27 -46.67
CA SER A 76 -13.29 12.96 -47.23
C SER A 76 -11.80 12.89 -47.56
N THR A 77 -11.07 12.00 -46.88
CA THR A 77 -9.70 11.63 -47.26
C THR A 77 -9.65 10.12 -47.49
N SER A 78 -9.13 9.76 -48.65
CA SER A 78 -8.98 8.39 -49.16
C SER A 78 -8.19 7.46 -48.23
N PRO A 79 -8.48 6.14 -48.21
CA PRO A 79 -7.79 5.17 -47.39
C PRO A 79 -6.54 4.65 -48.12
N SER A 80 -5.41 5.35 -48.02
CA SER A 80 -4.16 4.84 -48.63
C SER A 80 -2.88 5.26 -47.92
N ASP A 81 -2.91 5.45 -46.61
CA ASP A 81 -1.69 5.51 -45.81
C ASP A 81 -1.98 4.98 -44.39
N ALA A 82 -2.17 3.67 -44.28
CA ALA A 82 -2.09 2.98 -43.00
C ALA A 82 -0.60 2.94 -42.63
N GLY A 83 -0.06 4.10 -42.22
CA GLY A 83 1.28 4.19 -41.68
C GLY A 83 1.43 3.16 -40.58
N GLU A 84 2.40 2.26 -40.73
CA GLU A 84 2.80 1.29 -39.71
C GLU A 84 3.02 2.05 -38.39
N GLN A 85 2.01 2.01 -37.52
CA GLN A 85 2.18 2.48 -36.15
C GLN A 85 3.16 1.51 -35.50
N GLN A 86 4.42 1.94 -35.41
CA GLN A 86 5.46 1.22 -34.68
C GLN A 86 4.89 0.77 -33.33
N PRO A 87 5.06 -0.51 -32.95
CA PRO A 87 4.45 -1.04 -31.73
C PRO A 87 4.88 -0.21 -30.52
N SER A 88 3.91 0.21 -29.70
CA SER A 88 4.19 1.04 -28.53
C SER A 88 5.09 0.29 -27.55
N LYS A 89 6.18 0.92 -27.13
CA LYS A 89 7.06 0.37 -26.11
C LYS A 89 6.41 0.56 -24.74
N MET A 90 6.07 -0.55 -24.08
CA MET A 90 5.58 -0.54 -22.70
C MET A 90 6.67 -0.06 -21.73
N TRP A 91 6.26 0.50 -20.59
CA TRP A 91 7.17 0.91 -19.50
C TRP A 91 8.20 1.98 -19.93
N ALA A 92 7.76 2.91 -20.79
CA ALA A 92 8.66 3.87 -21.41
C ALA A 92 8.67 5.23 -20.71
N LYS A 93 7.50 5.69 -20.22
CA LYS A 93 7.30 7.05 -19.72
C LYS A 93 6.83 7.06 -18.27
N SER A 94 7.25 8.08 -17.53
CA SER A 94 6.71 8.39 -16.20
C SER A 94 5.48 9.29 -16.27
N VAL A 95 4.84 9.52 -15.12
CA VAL A 95 3.73 10.48 -15.01
C VAL A 95 4.15 11.91 -15.40
N VAL A 96 5.41 12.26 -15.16
CA VAL A 96 5.97 13.57 -15.55
C VAL A 96 6.12 13.65 -17.06
N ASP A 97 6.61 12.59 -17.70
CA ASP A 97 6.83 12.55 -19.15
C ASP A 97 5.53 12.71 -19.96
N ILE A 98 4.41 12.23 -19.41
CA ILE A 98 3.07 12.37 -20.02
C ILE A 98 2.28 13.59 -19.51
N GLY A 99 2.88 14.44 -18.67
CA GLY A 99 2.16 15.56 -18.06
C GLY A 99 0.93 15.14 -17.27
N GLY A 100 0.92 13.91 -16.74
CA GLY A 100 -0.20 13.31 -16.03
C GLY A 100 -0.40 13.91 -14.65
N GLU A 101 -1.53 13.56 -14.04
CA GLU A 101 -1.90 13.99 -12.69
C GLU A 101 -1.65 12.88 -11.65
N ILE A 102 -1.52 13.24 -10.39
CA ILE A 102 -1.37 12.29 -9.29
C ILE A 102 -2.43 12.60 -8.25
N LEU A 103 -3.25 11.60 -7.91
CA LEU A 103 -4.19 11.64 -6.80
C LEU A 103 -3.63 10.80 -5.66
N CYS A 104 -3.22 11.46 -4.58
CA CYS A 104 -2.77 10.80 -3.36
C CYS A 104 -3.94 10.61 -2.39
N VAL A 105 -4.01 9.45 -1.75
CA VAL A 105 -4.99 9.16 -0.70
C VAL A 105 -4.28 8.48 0.47
N SER A 106 -4.42 9.02 1.68
CA SER A 106 -3.88 8.41 2.89
C SER A 106 -4.53 7.04 3.16
N GLN A 107 -3.72 5.98 3.30
CA GLN A 107 -4.17 4.59 3.45
C GLN A 107 -3.35 3.84 4.51
N PHE A 108 -3.70 4.01 5.79
CA PHE A 108 -2.99 3.35 6.89
C PHE A 108 -3.04 1.81 6.82
N THR A 109 -4.06 1.26 6.15
CA THR A 109 -4.28 -0.18 6.06
C THR A 109 -3.23 -0.92 5.23
N LEU A 110 -2.36 -0.21 4.49
CA LEU A 110 -1.20 -0.82 3.81
C LEU A 110 -0.17 -1.42 4.78
N TYR A 111 -0.30 -1.12 6.08
CA TYR A 111 0.44 -1.75 7.16
C TYR A 111 -0.39 -2.74 7.98
N GLY A 112 -1.60 -3.08 7.50
CA GLY A 112 -2.42 -4.13 8.08
C GLY A 112 -1.76 -5.50 7.93
N GLN A 113 -1.54 -6.18 9.06
CA GLN A 113 -1.02 -7.54 9.10
C GLN A 113 -2.10 -8.52 9.53
N VAL A 114 -2.24 -9.61 8.79
CA VAL A 114 -3.16 -10.71 9.11
C VAL A 114 -2.32 -11.96 9.36
N ILE A 115 -1.67 -12.02 10.52
CA ILE A 115 -0.76 -13.12 10.88
C ILE A 115 -1.47 -14.19 11.72
N LYS A 116 -2.34 -13.78 12.66
CA LYS A 116 -3.12 -14.69 13.51
C LYS A 116 -4.60 -14.35 13.42
N GLY A 117 -5.42 -15.29 12.97
CA GLY A 117 -6.86 -15.06 12.74
C GLY A 117 -7.14 -14.18 11.52
N SER A 118 -8.35 -13.62 11.45
CA SER A 118 -8.85 -12.83 10.32
C SER A 118 -8.86 -11.31 10.55
N LYS A 119 -8.69 -10.86 11.80
CA LYS A 119 -8.68 -9.44 12.14
C LYS A 119 -7.32 -8.83 11.80
N PRO A 120 -7.25 -7.75 10.98
CA PRO A 120 -6.00 -7.08 10.70
C PRO A 120 -5.49 -6.30 11.93
N ASP A 121 -4.18 -6.35 12.13
CA ASP A 121 -3.46 -5.57 13.12
C ASP A 121 -2.66 -4.44 12.44
N PHE A 122 -2.65 -3.24 13.05
CA PHE A 122 -2.08 -2.01 12.47
C PHE A 122 -1.01 -1.36 13.37
N HIS A 123 -0.35 -2.13 14.25
CA HIS A 123 0.67 -1.58 15.17
C HIS A 123 1.83 -0.86 14.46
N LEU A 124 2.12 -1.21 13.20
CA LEU A 124 3.16 -0.57 12.39
C LEU A 124 2.72 0.74 11.73
N SER A 125 1.42 1.04 11.69
CA SER A 125 0.89 2.26 11.10
C SER A 125 1.18 3.47 12.00
N MET A 126 1.58 4.58 11.40
CA MET A 126 1.77 5.83 12.14
C MET A 126 0.43 6.33 12.73
N LYS A 127 0.45 6.86 13.96
CA LYS A 127 -0.72 7.44 14.63
C LYS A 127 -1.28 8.63 13.85
N SER A 128 -2.60 8.88 13.96
CA SER A 128 -3.33 9.87 13.14
C SER A 128 -2.71 11.27 13.12
N GLU A 129 -2.33 11.83 14.28
CA GLU A 129 -1.79 13.20 14.37
C GLU A 129 -0.43 13.34 13.66
N THR A 130 0.53 12.48 14.01
CA THR A 130 1.86 12.46 13.37
C THR A 130 1.77 12.08 11.90
N SER A 131 0.84 11.18 11.55
CA SER A 131 0.58 10.74 10.18
C SER A 131 0.06 11.88 9.32
N ARG A 132 -0.83 12.72 9.86
CA ARG A 132 -1.31 13.94 9.17
C ARG A 132 -0.15 14.88 8.85
N GLN A 133 0.73 15.15 9.81
CA GLN A 133 1.89 16.02 9.64
C GLN A 133 2.83 15.51 8.54
N MET A 134 3.22 14.23 8.62
CA MET A 134 4.10 13.61 7.62
C MET A 134 3.43 13.48 6.25
N TYR A 135 2.13 13.23 6.18
CA TYR A 135 1.38 13.17 4.93
C TYR A 135 1.34 14.55 4.25
N CYS A 136 1.07 15.62 5.00
CA CYS A 136 1.14 16.99 4.49
C CYS A 136 2.55 17.32 3.96
N GLU A 137 3.59 16.97 4.71
CA GLU A 137 4.98 17.15 4.28
C GLU A 137 5.29 16.39 2.98
N PHE A 138 4.83 15.14 2.86
CA PHE A 138 4.96 14.35 1.66
C PHE A 138 4.29 15.01 0.45
N LEU A 139 3.04 15.49 0.59
CA LEU A 139 2.34 16.19 -0.48
C LEU A 139 3.06 17.49 -0.88
N ASP A 140 3.56 18.26 0.09
CA ASP A 140 4.27 19.50 -0.19
C ASP A 140 5.58 19.25 -0.96
N ARG A 141 6.35 18.21 -0.58
CA ARG A 141 7.55 17.82 -1.33
C ARG A 141 7.20 17.33 -2.74
N LEU A 142 6.12 16.56 -2.88
CA LEU A 142 5.65 16.08 -4.19
C LEU A 142 5.22 17.24 -5.11
N LYS A 143 4.47 18.21 -4.58
CA LYS A 143 4.04 19.43 -5.30
C LYS A 143 5.23 20.26 -5.74
N LYS A 144 6.23 20.46 -4.87
CA LYS A 144 7.47 21.21 -5.18
C LYS A 144 8.33 20.52 -6.24
N ALA A 145 8.36 19.18 -6.24
CA ALA A 145 9.17 18.39 -7.17
C ALA A 145 8.54 18.21 -8.56
N TYR A 146 7.25 18.51 -8.73
CA TYR A 146 6.55 18.37 -10.00
C TYR A 146 5.79 19.64 -10.41
N LYS A 147 4.47 19.67 -10.25
CA LYS A 147 3.60 20.80 -10.56
C LYS A 147 2.45 20.81 -9.55
N PRO A 148 2.27 21.86 -8.73
CA PRO A 148 1.26 21.85 -7.67
C PRO A 148 -0.17 21.59 -8.16
N ASP A 149 -0.52 22.07 -9.35
CA ASP A 149 -1.82 21.87 -10.00
C ASP A 149 -2.08 20.42 -10.40
N ARG A 150 -1.03 19.63 -10.62
CA ARG A 150 -1.10 18.21 -11.01
C ARG A 150 -1.15 17.24 -9.84
N ILE A 151 -0.95 17.71 -8.62
CA ILE A 151 -1.05 16.89 -7.41
C ILE A 151 -2.37 17.18 -6.72
N LYS A 152 -3.24 16.17 -6.69
CA LYS A 152 -4.51 16.19 -5.97
C LYS A 152 -4.43 15.28 -4.75
N ASP A 153 -5.27 15.57 -3.77
CA ASP A 153 -5.36 14.83 -2.52
C ASP A 153 -6.82 14.38 -2.29
N GLY A 154 -7.01 13.41 -1.40
CA GLY A 154 -8.28 13.17 -0.73
C GLY A 154 -8.46 14.07 0.49
N GLU A 155 -9.25 13.60 1.46
CA GLU A 155 -9.45 14.29 2.74
C GLU A 155 -8.92 13.41 3.89
N PHE A 156 -7.80 13.83 4.48
CA PHE A 156 -7.12 13.01 5.50
C PHE A 156 -8.02 12.74 6.72
N GLY A 157 -8.20 11.46 7.01
CA GLY A 157 -8.98 10.98 8.15
C GLY A 157 -10.49 10.94 7.93
N ALA A 158 -10.98 11.36 6.76
CA ALA A 158 -12.38 11.18 6.37
C ALA A 158 -12.62 9.76 5.83
N MET A 159 -13.86 9.29 5.96
CA MET A 159 -14.32 8.13 5.19
C MET A 159 -14.57 8.58 3.76
N MET A 160 -13.80 8.00 2.83
CA MET A 160 -13.79 8.39 1.43
C MET A 160 -14.31 7.25 0.55
N LEU A 161 -15.04 7.61 -0.50
CA LEU A 161 -15.24 6.74 -1.66
C LEU A 161 -14.21 7.15 -2.72
N VAL A 162 -13.31 6.23 -3.07
CA VAL A 162 -12.27 6.48 -4.09
C VAL A 162 -12.66 5.72 -5.35
N ASN A 163 -13.05 6.46 -6.39
CA ASN A 163 -13.38 5.90 -7.70
C ASN A 163 -12.09 5.80 -8.52
N ILE A 164 -11.74 4.59 -8.95
CA ILE A 164 -10.47 4.30 -9.65
C ILE A 164 -10.78 3.59 -10.97
N ALA A 165 -10.55 4.26 -12.09
CA ALA A 165 -10.62 3.64 -13.42
C ALA A 165 -9.21 3.20 -13.84
N ASN A 166 -8.81 2.00 -13.42
CA ASN A 166 -7.49 1.44 -13.73
C ASN A 166 -7.28 1.25 -15.24
N ASP A 167 -6.14 1.74 -15.73
CA ASP A 167 -5.68 1.60 -17.11
C ASP A 167 -4.71 0.42 -17.20
N GLY A 168 -5.19 -0.74 -17.69
CA GLY A 168 -4.39 -1.95 -17.89
C GLY A 168 -5.08 -3.23 -17.42
N PRO A 169 -5.21 -3.49 -16.10
CA PRO A 169 -4.74 -2.66 -14.99
C PRO A 169 -3.23 -2.77 -14.75
N VAL A 170 -2.61 -1.67 -14.33
CA VAL A 170 -1.22 -1.62 -13.87
C VAL A 170 -1.19 -1.16 -12.42
N THR A 171 -0.75 -2.05 -11.53
CA THR A 171 -0.66 -1.81 -10.09
C THR A 171 0.74 -2.20 -9.60
N LEU A 172 1.41 -1.30 -8.89
CA LEU A 172 2.74 -1.51 -8.33
C LEU A 172 2.75 -1.20 -6.83
N GLU A 173 3.42 -2.04 -6.07
CA GLU A 173 3.76 -1.76 -4.67
C GLU A 173 5.13 -1.09 -4.59
N LEU A 174 5.22 0.00 -3.84
CA LEU A 174 6.46 0.66 -3.48
C LEU A 174 6.63 0.62 -1.96
N ASP A 175 7.81 0.21 -1.50
CA ASP A 175 8.17 0.25 -0.08
C ASP A 175 9.57 0.85 0.03
N SER A 176 9.69 1.98 0.73
CA SER A 176 10.97 2.67 0.90
C SER A 176 12.01 1.87 1.67
N ARG A 177 11.62 0.75 2.31
CA ARG A 177 12.52 -0.12 3.08
C ARG A 177 12.89 -1.41 2.36
N LYS A 178 12.22 -1.76 1.26
CA LYS A 178 12.57 -2.94 0.46
C LYS A 178 13.59 -2.54 -0.61
N PHE A 179 14.86 -2.49 -0.22
CA PHE A 179 15.97 -2.52 -1.16
C PHE A 179 16.49 -3.95 -1.26
N GLU A 180 16.11 -4.69 -2.30
CA GLU A 180 16.86 -5.90 -2.66
C GLU A 180 18.19 -5.47 -3.28
N TYR A 181 19.30 -5.71 -2.58
CA TYR A 181 20.59 -5.84 -3.23
C TYR A 181 20.56 -7.14 -4.04
N LEU A 182 20.27 -7.06 -5.33
CA LEU A 182 20.71 -8.12 -6.23
C LEU A 182 22.24 -8.01 -6.31
N PRO A 183 23.01 -9.06 -5.99
CA PRO A 183 24.44 -9.03 -6.24
C PRO A 183 24.64 -8.78 -7.73
N VAL A 184 25.37 -7.72 -8.06
CA VAL A 184 25.80 -7.45 -9.43
C VAL A 184 26.65 -8.65 -9.83
N SER A 185 26.13 -9.51 -10.70
CA SER A 185 26.96 -10.54 -11.33
C SER A 185 27.95 -9.78 -12.21
N SER A 186 29.16 -9.58 -11.69
CA SER A 186 30.26 -8.95 -12.40
C SER A 186 30.59 -9.82 -13.60
N ASN A 187 30.14 -9.39 -14.77
CA ASN A 187 30.59 -9.94 -16.03
C ASN A 187 32.02 -9.43 -16.27
N SER A 188 33.00 -10.11 -15.68
CA SER A 188 34.41 -9.96 -16.01
C SER A 188 35.07 -11.33 -15.93
N GLY A 189 35.30 -11.94 -17.08
CA GLY A 189 36.14 -13.11 -17.17
C GLY A 189 37.53 -12.79 -16.61
N SER A 190 37.98 -13.58 -15.65
CA SER A 190 39.37 -14.05 -15.50
C SER A 190 39.46 -14.99 -14.32
N LYS A 191 40.01 -16.18 -14.59
CA LYS A 191 40.27 -17.26 -13.65
C LYS A 191 41.20 -16.78 -12.53
N ALA A 192 40.82 -17.02 -11.27
CA ALA A 192 41.78 -17.23 -10.19
C ALA A 192 41.11 -18.04 -9.06
N ASN A 193 41.54 -19.29 -8.90
CA ASN A 193 41.28 -20.10 -7.73
C ASN A 193 41.77 -19.38 -6.48
N LYS A 194 40.89 -19.15 -5.50
CA LYS A 194 41.27 -19.07 -4.10
C LYS A 194 40.15 -19.60 -3.20
N SER A 195 40.57 -20.59 -2.42
CA SER A 195 39.88 -21.35 -1.39
C SER A 195 38.96 -20.53 -0.47
N PHE A 196 37.76 -21.06 -0.24
CA PHE A 196 36.79 -20.60 0.75
C PHE A 196 37.24 -20.93 2.18
N PRO A 197 37.01 -20.04 3.18
CA PRO A 197 36.91 -20.46 4.57
C PRO A 197 35.50 -21.01 4.82
N GLN A 198 35.44 -22.28 5.20
CA GLN A 198 34.26 -22.97 5.68
C GLN A 198 33.86 -22.37 7.05
N SER A 199 32.67 -21.79 7.15
CA SER A 199 32.10 -21.38 8.44
C SER A 199 31.53 -22.61 9.15
N ASP A 200 32.26 -23.07 10.17
CA ASP A 200 31.86 -24.18 11.03
C ASP A 200 30.57 -23.87 11.79
N LYS A 201 29.51 -24.59 11.42
CA LYS A 201 28.40 -24.92 12.30
C LYS A 201 28.89 -25.97 13.30
N ASN A 202 29.15 -25.58 14.55
CA ASN A 202 28.90 -26.35 15.78
C ASN A 202 29.76 -25.84 16.92
N LYS A 203 29.13 -25.26 17.95
CA LYS A 203 29.65 -25.30 19.33
C LYS A 203 28.52 -25.09 20.33
N GLN A 204 27.73 -26.15 20.51
CA GLN A 204 27.20 -26.50 21.83
C GLN A 204 27.86 -27.82 22.26
N GLN A 205 28.37 -27.81 23.50
CA GLN A 205 28.75 -28.94 24.37
C GLN A 205 29.91 -29.85 23.95
N LYS A 206 31.05 -29.70 24.66
CA LYS A 206 31.61 -30.78 25.50
C LYS A 206 32.74 -30.25 26.40
N VAL A 207 32.46 -30.09 27.69
CA VAL A 207 33.47 -30.14 28.76
C VAL A 207 33.10 -31.34 29.63
N GLN A 208 33.95 -32.35 29.58
CA GLN A 208 34.05 -33.51 30.48
C GLN A 208 35.56 -33.56 30.80
N THR A 209 36.11 -33.84 31.98
CA THR A 209 35.65 -34.30 33.29
C THR A 209 36.87 -34.15 34.20
N LYS A 210 36.71 -33.81 35.49
CA LYS A 210 37.29 -34.55 36.64
C LYS A 210 37.17 -33.76 37.94
N GLN A 211 36.36 -34.31 38.83
CA GLN A 211 36.49 -34.47 40.29
C GLN A 211 35.08 -34.36 40.89
N ASN A 212 34.65 -35.11 41.89
CA ASN A 212 34.95 -36.43 42.45
C ASN A 212 33.78 -36.63 43.45
N ASN A 213 33.20 -37.84 43.52
CA ASN A 213 32.38 -38.41 44.60
C ASN A 213 31.32 -37.52 45.32
N ASN A 214 30.05 -37.96 45.40
CA ASN A 214 29.59 -38.84 46.50
C ASN A 214 28.04 -39.08 46.47
N THR A 215 27.66 -40.34 46.75
CA THR A 215 26.46 -40.79 47.50
C THR A 215 25.04 -40.87 46.89
N ARG A 216 24.64 -42.14 46.64
CA ARG A 216 23.44 -42.91 47.09
C ARG A 216 22.04 -42.74 46.47
N ASN A 217 21.54 -43.90 46.02
CA ASN A 217 20.21 -44.55 46.11
C ASN A 217 18.96 -43.72 45.77
N GLY A 218 18.11 -44.09 44.81
CA GLY A 218 17.36 -45.35 44.60
C GLY A 218 15.88 -44.91 44.48
N GLY A 219 14.90 -45.49 43.78
CA GLY A 219 14.64 -46.70 43.01
C GLY A 219 13.10 -46.78 42.85
N GLY A 220 12.59 -47.48 41.82
CA GLY A 220 11.17 -47.88 41.62
C GLY A 220 10.29 -46.87 40.86
N GLU A 221 9.69 -47.18 39.70
CA GLU A 221 8.53 -48.11 39.45
C GLU A 221 7.28 -47.67 40.23
N GLU A 222 6.03 -47.65 39.76
CA GLU A 222 5.36 -48.14 38.55
C GLU A 222 3.91 -47.58 38.55
N SER A 223 3.30 -47.48 37.36
CA SER A 223 1.88 -47.79 37.05
C SER A 223 0.67 -46.98 37.58
N ASN A 224 -0.24 -46.75 36.63
CA ASN A 224 -1.72 -46.85 36.65
C ASN A 224 -2.60 -45.98 37.60
N GLY A 225 -3.68 -45.46 37.02
CA GLY A 225 -4.92 -45.19 37.76
C GLY A 225 -5.78 -44.07 37.21
N ALA A 226 -6.85 -44.44 36.52
CA ALA A 226 -7.93 -43.57 36.08
C ALA A 226 -8.69 -42.92 37.25
N ALA A 227 -9.20 -41.70 37.06
CA ALA A 227 -10.38 -41.21 37.79
C ALA A 227 -11.11 -40.10 37.01
N VAL A 228 -12.43 -40.23 37.02
CA VAL A 228 -13.50 -39.42 36.45
C VAL A 228 -13.88 -38.27 37.40
N ASN A 229 -14.33 -37.13 36.86
CA ASN A 229 -15.40 -36.23 37.39
C ASN A 229 -15.53 -35.03 36.43
N MET A 230 -16.57 -34.90 35.58
CA MET A 230 -17.96 -34.43 35.82
C MET A 230 -18.13 -33.05 36.49
N THR A 231 -18.76 -32.13 35.73
CA THR A 231 -19.62 -30.97 36.12
C THR A 231 -18.95 -29.81 36.88
N ASN A 232 -19.17 -28.51 36.59
CA ASN A 232 -20.41 -27.81 36.26
C ASN A 232 -20.15 -26.50 35.51
N SER A 233 -21.06 -26.17 34.59
CA SER A 233 -21.33 -24.82 34.09
C SER A 233 -22.27 -24.11 35.06
N GLU A 234 -22.09 -22.82 35.36
CA GLU A 234 -23.19 -21.85 35.56
C GLU A 234 -22.69 -20.40 35.73
N GLN A 235 -23.27 -19.53 34.90
CA GLN A 235 -23.73 -18.16 35.13
C GLN A 235 -22.81 -17.12 35.77
N ILE A 236 -22.57 -16.00 35.04
CA ILE A 236 -23.14 -14.67 35.38
C ILE A 236 -23.39 -13.89 34.07
N GLU A 237 -24.67 -13.78 33.69
CA GLU A 237 -25.20 -12.75 32.79
C GLU A 237 -26.45 -12.18 33.48
N SER A 238 -26.47 -10.88 33.82
CA SER A 238 -27.68 -10.05 33.92
C SER A 238 -27.36 -8.65 34.45
N LYS A 239 -27.60 -7.64 33.61
CA LYS A 239 -28.47 -6.49 33.92
C LYS A 239 -28.44 -5.50 32.74
N ALA A 240 -29.53 -5.47 31.98
CA ALA A 240 -30.34 -4.27 31.74
C ALA A 240 -31.33 -4.55 30.59
N ALA A 241 -32.56 -4.91 30.95
CA ALA A 241 -33.72 -4.81 30.09
C ALA A 241 -34.88 -4.26 30.95
N SER A 242 -35.45 -3.15 30.49
CA SER A 242 -36.86 -2.74 30.63
C SER A 242 -36.93 -1.27 30.19
N GLU A 243 -37.84 -0.80 29.36
CA GLU A 243 -38.88 -1.36 28.49
C GLU A 243 -39.50 -0.13 27.78
N THR A 244 -39.85 -0.28 26.49
CA THR A 244 -41.06 0.19 25.76
C THR A 244 -41.63 1.62 26.00
N GLU A 245 -42.28 2.34 25.08
CA GLU A 245 -43.19 1.96 24.00
C GLU A 245 -43.50 3.17 23.09
N THR A 246 -43.57 2.90 21.78
CA THR A 246 -44.41 3.42 20.68
C THR A 246 -45.20 4.74 20.79
N THR A 247 -45.11 5.59 19.74
CA THR A 247 -46.30 6.08 18.98
C THR A 247 -45.89 6.74 17.65
N ASP A 248 -46.42 6.20 16.55
CA ASP A 248 -46.44 6.77 15.21
C ASP A 248 -47.28 8.06 15.14
N LYS A 249 -46.78 9.08 14.43
CA LYS A 249 -47.63 10.08 13.76
C LYS A 249 -47.03 10.49 12.42
N VAL A 250 -47.78 10.13 11.39
CA VAL A 250 -47.72 10.60 10.00
C VAL A 250 -47.92 12.13 9.97
N VAL A 251 -47.05 12.85 9.25
CA VAL A 251 -47.32 14.22 8.80
C VAL A 251 -47.01 14.31 7.31
N GLU A 252 -48.09 14.39 6.55
CA GLU A 252 -48.15 14.77 5.15
C GLU A 252 -47.91 16.30 5.05
N LEU A 253 -46.87 16.71 4.33
CA LEU A 253 -46.55 18.12 4.08
C LEU A 253 -46.78 18.41 2.60
N SER A 254 -47.94 19.01 2.32
CA SER A 254 -48.19 19.75 1.08
C SER A 254 -47.32 21.01 1.06
N LEU A 255 -46.61 21.24 -0.04
CA LEU A 255 -45.90 22.48 -0.33
C LEU A 255 -46.75 23.41 -1.21
N PRO A 256 -46.52 24.73 -1.14
CA PRO A 256 -47.38 25.78 -1.70
C PRO A 256 -47.34 25.92 -3.21
#